data_AF-A0A8I6WW48-F1
#
_entry.id   AF-A0A8I6WW48-F1
#
_cell.length_a   1.000
_cell.length_b   1.000
_cell.length_c   1.000
_cell.angle_alpha   90.00
_cell.angle_beta   90.00
_cell.angle_gamma   90.00
#
_symmetry.space_group_name_H-M   'P 1'
#
loop_
_entity.id
_entity.type
_entity.pdbx_description
1 polymer ?
#
loop_
_entity_poly.entity_id
_entity_poly.type
_entity_poly.pdbx_seq_one_letter_code
_entity_poly.pdbx_strand_id
1 'polypeptide(L)'
;MRAPIVPTISYILEMDGTLGIHSHDLDRATIHVWVLQNYESEVWDFKYQIQLPVAEIRRKFKPSVAHWCWHVSLVSGDGDMILLVRFDWHLLHADSDGKLINGFNHCCEDVYLPWCRLKQSLVKHTFFAALEGYAVNAWPLVSTAVD
;
A
#
# COMPACT_ATOMS: atom_id res chain seq x y z
N MET A 1 -2.04 -18.92 3.57
CA MET A 1 -3.40 -18.39 3.76
C MET A 1 -3.95 -17.95 2.42
N ARG A 2 -5.26 -18.08 2.15
CA ARG A 2 -5.90 -17.42 0.99
C ARG A 2 -5.73 -15.89 1.10
N ALA A 3 -5.90 -15.16 -0.01
CA ALA A 3 -5.79 -13.71 -0.03
C ALA A 3 -6.47 -13.08 1.19
N PRO A 4 -5.76 -12.23 1.96
CA PRO A 4 -6.33 -11.64 3.16
C PRO A 4 -7.58 -10.86 2.78
N ILE A 5 -8.74 -11.31 3.25
CA ILE A 5 -9.99 -10.55 3.12
C ILE A 5 -9.89 -9.43 4.13
N VAL A 6 -9.26 -8.33 3.73
CA VAL A 6 -9.14 -7.17 4.58
C VAL A 6 -10.39 -6.30 4.39
N PRO A 7 -11.15 -5.98 5.45
CA PRO A 7 -12.36 -5.15 5.35
C PRO A 7 -12.06 -3.65 5.11
N THR A 8 -10.85 -3.28 4.68
CA THR A 8 -10.38 -1.89 4.65
C THR A 8 -9.64 -1.53 3.36
N ILE A 9 -9.15 -0.28 3.28
CA ILE A 9 -8.36 0.22 2.17
C ILE A 9 -7.04 -0.56 2.08
N SER A 10 -6.80 -1.20 0.94
CA SER A 10 -5.63 -2.03 0.66
C SER A 10 -4.96 -1.63 -0.65
N TYR A 11 -3.63 -1.66 -0.66
CA TYR A 11 -2.82 -1.28 -1.81
C TYR A 11 -1.71 -2.31 -2.08
N ILE A 12 -1.34 -2.42 -3.35
CA ILE A 12 -0.32 -3.35 -3.82
C ILE A 12 1.06 -2.67 -3.79
N LEU A 13 2.07 -3.41 -3.38
CA LEU A 13 3.47 -2.99 -3.40
C LEU A 13 4.38 -4.10 -3.94
N GLU A 14 5.58 -3.72 -4.37
CA GLU A 14 6.69 -4.66 -4.53
C GLU A 14 7.42 -4.82 -3.20
N MET A 15 7.73 -6.06 -2.86
CA MET A 15 8.53 -6.38 -1.68
C MET A 15 9.44 -7.56 -2.00
N ASP A 16 10.74 -7.35 -1.88
CA ASP A 16 11.79 -8.36 -2.10
C ASP A 16 11.63 -9.18 -3.41
N GLY A 17 11.22 -8.51 -4.50
CA GLY A 17 11.02 -9.14 -5.81
C GLY A 17 9.71 -9.90 -5.97
N THR A 18 8.81 -9.87 -4.97
CA THR A 18 7.48 -10.49 -5.03
C THR A 18 6.36 -9.47 -4.77
N LEU A 19 5.12 -9.90 -5.00
CA LEU A 19 3.92 -9.10 -4.82
C LEU A 19 3.57 -9.00 -3.33
N GLY A 20 3.43 -7.77 -2.84
CA GLY A 20 2.93 -7.48 -1.51
C GLY A 20 1.59 -6.77 -1.55
N ILE A 21 0.79 -6.97 -0.50
CA ILE A 21 -0.39 -6.17 -0.21
C ILE A 21 -0.21 -5.59 1.19
N HIS A 22 -0.57 -4.34 1.35
CA HIS A 22 -0.75 -3.78 2.68
C HIS A 22 -2.13 -3.20 2.84
N SER A 23 -2.59 -3.17 4.09
CA SER A 23 -3.89 -2.63 4.43
C SER A 23 -3.85 -1.81 5.70
N HIS A 24 -4.79 -0.88 5.82
CA HIS A 24 -4.84 0.02 6.96
C HIS A 24 -6.05 -0.29 7.83
N ASP A 25 -5.82 -0.57 9.10
CA ASP A 25 -6.85 -0.53 10.14
C ASP A 25 -6.84 0.88 10.72
N LEU A 26 -7.80 1.71 10.29
CA LEU A 26 -7.88 3.12 10.69
C LEU A 26 -8.26 3.27 12.17
N ASP A 27 -9.06 2.36 12.71
CA ASP A 27 -9.51 2.40 14.11
C ASP A 27 -8.35 2.12 15.06
N ARG A 28 -7.47 1.19 14.67
CA ARG A 28 -6.28 0.80 15.44
C ARG A 28 -5.02 1.55 15.01
N ALA A 29 -5.09 2.38 13.98
CA ALA A 29 -3.94 2.99 13.32
C ALA A 29 -2.81 1.98 13.06
N THR A 30 -3.18 0.80 12.57
CA THR A 30 -2.27 -0.32 12.34
C THR A 30 -2.20 -0.63 10.85
N ILE A 31 -1.00 -0.88 10.35
CA ILE A 31 -0.77 -1.31 8.97
C ILE A 31 -0.36 -2.77 9.01
N HIS A 32 -1.02 -3.56 8.19
CA HIS A 32 -0.72 -4.97 8.02
C HIS A 32 -0.10 -5.16 6.64
N VAL A 33 0.97 -5.95 6.56
CA VAL A 33 1.67 -6.26 5.30
C VAL A 33 1.72 -7.76 5.09
N TRP A 34 1.27 -8.19 3.93
CA TRP A 34 1.36 -9.57 3.47
C TRP A 34 2.15 -9.63 2.18
N VAL A 35 2.86 -10.74 2.02
CA VAL A 35 3.66 -11.03 0.84
C VAL A 35 3.22 -12.36 0.24
N LEU A 36 3.10 -12.39 -1.08
CA LEU A 36 2.75 -13.59 -1.81
C LEU A 36 3.96 -14.54 -1.85
N GLN A 37 3.85 -15.66 -1.12
CA GLN A 37 4.87 -16.71 -1.05
C GLN A 37 4.76 -17.69 -2.20
N ASN A 38 3.53 -18.19 -2.44
CA ASN A 38 3.26 -19.14 -3.51
C ASN A 38 2.16 -18.58 -4.38
N TYR A 39 2.51 -18.36 -5.64
CA TYR A 39 1.64 -17.74 -6.61
C TYR A 39 0.50 -18.66 -7.06
N GLU A 40 0.81 -19.92 -7.42
CA GLU A 40 -0.16 -20.88 -7.96
C GLU A 40 -1.28 -21.22 -6.98
N SER A 41 -0.96 -21.25 -5.69
CA SER A 41 -1.89 -21.59 -4.62
C SER A 41 -2.42 -20.36 -3.86
N GLU A 42 -2.07 -19.15 -4.33
CA GLU A 42 -2.41 -17.87 -3.70
C GLU A 42 -2.12 -17.85 -2.20
N VAL A 43 -0.95 -18.37 -1.80
CA VAL A 43 -0.54 -18.43 -0.39
C VAL A 43 0.17 -17.14 -0.01
N TRP A 44 -0.51 -16.37 0.82
CA TRP A 44 0.03 -15.16 1.44
C TRP A 44 0.65 -15.47 2.80
N ASP A 45 1.75 -14.80 3.09
CA ASP A 45 2.48 -14.81 4.35
C ASP A 45 2.44 -13.44 4.99
N PHE A 46 2.22 -13.41 6.29
CA PHE A 46 2.16 -12.17 7.05
C PHE A 46 3.57 -11.73 7.42
N LYS A 47 3.96 -10.52 7.01
CA LYS A 47 5.31 -10.00 7.24
C LYS A 47 5.37 -8.99 8.38
N TYR A 48 4.48 -8.00 8.36
CA TYR A 48 4.55 -6.89 9.30
C TYR A 48 3.19 -6.52 9.88
N GLN A 49 3.22 -6.21 11.18
CA GLN A 49 2.19 -5.44 11.87
C GLN A 49 2.82 -4.15 12.37
N ILE A 50 2.55 -3.04 11.70
CA ILE A 50 3.13 -1.75 12.05
C ILE A 50 2.09 -0.94 12.80
N GLN A 51 2.32 -0.67 14.08
CA GLN A 51 1.46 0.21 14.84
C GLN A 51 1.97 1.65 14.74
N LEU A 52 1.14 2.56 14.28
CA LEU A 52 1.53 3.95 14.16
C LEU A 52 1.51 4.64 15.52
N PRO A 53 2.52 5.46 15.86
CA PRO A 53 2.63 6.13 17.15
C PRO A 53 1.78 7.41 17.15
N VAL A 54 0.46 7.25 17.01
CA VAL A 54 -0.53 8.33 16.88
C VAL A 54 -0.37 9.37 17.99
N ALA A 55 -0.17 8.94 19.23
CA ALA A 55 -0.01 9.85 20.36
C ALA A 55 1.25 10.73 20.23
N GLU A 56 2.37 10.17 19.79
CA GLU A 56 3.60 10.91 19.55
C GLU A 56 3.44 11.91 18.41
N ILE A 57 2.83 11.48 17.30
CA ILE A 57 2.53 12.31 16.13
C ILE A 57 1.69 13.52 16.54
N ARG A 58 0.58 13.30 17.26
CA ARG A 58 -0.29 14.38 17.71
C ARG A 58 0.43 15.38 18.60
N ARG A 59 1.25 14.88 19.55
CA ARG A 59 2.02 15.72 20.46
C ARG A 59 3.02 16.60 19.71
N LYS A 60 3.70 16.04 18.70
CA LYS A 60 4.79 16.70 17.98
C LYS A 60 4.29 17.70 16.93
N PHE A 61 3.21 17.37 16.23
CA PHE A 61 2.78 18.09 15.03
C PHE A 61 1.49 18.91 15.19
N LYS A 62 0.73 18.72 16.28
CA LYS A 62 -0.47 19.53 16.63
C LYS A 62 -1.42 19.76 15.43
N PRO A 63 -1.99 18.70 14.85
CA PRO A 63 -2.79 18.79 13.64
C PRO A 63 -4.01 19.70 13.76
N SER A 64 -4.37 20.31 12.64
CA SER A 64 -5.65 21.03 12.53
C SER A 64 -6.79 20.00 12.49
N VAL A 65 -7.81 20.20 13.31
CA VAL A 65 -8.72 19.16 13.84
C VAL A 65 -9.72 18.59 12.82
N ALA A 66 -9.49 18.68 11.50
CA ALA A 66 -10.53 18.37 10.52
C ALA A 66 -10.63 16.89 10.15
N HIS A 67 -9.57 16.22 9.70
CA HIS A 67 -9.66 14.80 9.29
C HIS A 67 -8.32 14.09 9.45
N TRP A 68 -8.32 12.94 10.12
CA TRP A 68 -7.17 12.00 10.11
C TRP A 68 -7.17 11.17 8.83
N CYS A 69 -7.10 11.83 7.67
CA CYS A 69 -6.75 11.15 6.43
C CYS A 69 -5.24 10.95 6.41
N TRP A 70 -4.81 9.73 6.75
CA TRP A 70 -3.41 9.32 6.67
C TRP A 70 -3.21 8.67 5.32
N HIS A 71 -2.25 9.16 4.53
CA HIS A 71 -1.83 8.48 3.32
C HIS A 71 -0.52 7.76 3.60
N VAL A 72 -0.56 6.45 3.48
CA VAL A 72 0.58 5.60 3.74
C VAL A 72 1.14 5.07 2.43
N SER A 73 2.45 5.16 2.28
CA SER A 73 3.19 4.48 1.24
C SER A 73 4.30 3.66 1.88
N LEU A 74 4.37 2.40 1.50
CA LEU A 74 5.43 1.49 1.89
C LEU A 74 6.48 1.43 0.80
N VAL A 75 7.74 1.52 1.19
CA VAL A 75 8.88 1.37 0.31
C VAL A 75 9.77 0.26 0.85
N SER A 76 9.93 -0.80 0.07
CA SER A 76 10.89 -1.87 0.32
C SER A 76 12.24 -1.49 -0.29
N GLY A 77 13.32 -1.53 0.49
CA GLY A 77 14.69 -1.26 0.01
C GLY A 77 15.70 -2.16 0.70
N ASP A 78 16.48 -2.93 -0.06
CA ASP A 78 17.62 -3.75 0.38
C ASP A 78 17.44 -4.52 1.71
N GLY A 79 16.25 -5.08 1.93
CA GLY A 79 15.92 -5.88 3.12
C GLY A 79 15.23 -5.12 4.25
N ASP A 80 15.19 -3.78 4.18
CA ASP A 80 14.48 -2.93 5.12
C ASP A 80 13.19 -2.39 4.51
N MET A 81 12.16 -2.28 5.35
CA MET A 81 10.89 -1.67 4.96
C MET A 81 10.75 -0.31 5.62
N ILE A 82 10.55 0.70 4.78
CA ILE A 82 10.36 2.08 5.19
C ILE A 82 8.90 2.46 5.01
N LEU A 83 8.36 3.11 6.03
CA LEU A 83 7.01 3.64 6.05
C LEU A 83 7.03 5.16 5.88
N LEU A 84 6.39 5.64 4.81
CA LEU A 84 6.12 7.06 4.60
C LEU A 84 4.66 7.34 4.91
N VAL A 85 4.42 8.20 5.91
CA VAL A 85 3.08 8.59 6.33
C VAL A 85 2.89 10.08 6.07
N ARG A 86 2.02 10.42 5.14
CA ARG A 86 1.54 11.78 4.98
C ARG A 86 0.31 11.98 5.86
N PHE A 87 0.34 13.05 6.65
CA PHE A 87 -0.70 13.41 7.59
C PHE A 87 -0.79 14.94 7.70
N ASP A 88 -1.97 15.50 7.41
CA ASP A 88 -2.15 16.96 7.31
C ASP A 88 -1.08 17.57 6.38
N TRP A 89 -0.35 18.60 6.83
CA TRP A 89 0.79 19.20 6.11
C TRP A 89 2.15 18.61 6.52
N HIS A 90 2.16 17.40 7.06
CA HIS A 90 3.36 16.72 7.55
C HIS A 90 3.63 15.45 6.75
N LEU A 91 4.92 15.20 6.50
CA LEU A 91 5.41 13.92 5.99
C LEU A 91 6.29 13.28 7.06
N LEU A 92 5.94 12.06 7.43
CA LEU A 92 6.60 11.30 8.48
C LEU A 92 7.29 10.09 7.88
N HIS A 93 8.44 9.76 8.47
CA HIS A 93 9.24 8.61 8.13
C HIS A 93 9.33 7.70 9.36
N ALA A 94 8.93 6.44 9.21
CA ALA A 94 8.99 5.43 10.25
C ALA A 94 9.64 4.14 9.74
N ASP A 95 10.23 3.36 10.65
CA ASP A 95 10.69 2.01 10.37
C ASP A 95 9.54 0.99 10.40
N SER A 96 9.88 -0.27 10.14
CA SER A 96 9.00 -1.43 10.18
C SER A 96 8.43 -1.74 11.57
N ASP A 97 9.07 -1.25 12.65
CA ASP A 97 8.55 -1.35 14.02
C ASP A 97 7.55 -0.23 14.34
N GLY A 98 7.37 0.72 13.42
CA GLY A 98 6.47 1.87 13.58
C GLY A 98 7.10 3.02 14.36
N LYS A 99 8.40 2.98 14.65
CA LYS A 99 9.09 4.07 15.33
C LYS A 99 9.35 5.21 14.35
N LEU A 100 9.00 6.43 14.75
CA LEU A 100 9.29 7.62 13.96
C LEU A 100 10.80 7.88 13.91
N ILE A 101 11.36 7.81 12.70
CA ILE A 101 12.75 8.15 12.43
C ILE A 101 12.87 9.66 12.18
N ASN A 102 11.99 10.21 11.35
CA ASN A 102 12.04 11.63 10.97
C ASN A 102 10.65 12.19 10.66
N GLY A 103 10.51 13.51 10.66
CA GLY A 103 9.30 14.18 10.24
C GLY A 103 9.56 15.57 9.70
N PHE A 104 8.90 15.90 8.61
CA PHE A 104 9.01 17.16 7.89
C PHE A 104 7.72 17.96 8.09
N ASN A 105 7.87 19.23 8.47
CA ASN A 105 6.77 20.18 8.62
C ASN A 105 6.56 20.98 7.35
N HIS A 106 5.32 21.36 7.07
CA HIS A 106 4.97 22.26 5.97
C HIS A 106 5.41 21.73 4.61
N CYS A 107 4.97 20.51 4.26
CA CYS A 107 4.97 20.07 2.88
C CYS A 107 3.93 20.91 2.11
N CYS A 108 4.31 22.14 1.75
CA CYS A 108 3.58 22.97 0.81
C CYS A 108 3.70 22.30 -0.58
N GLU A 109 2.56 22.22 -1.26
CA GLU A 109 2.31 21.53 -2.54
C GLU A 109 2.32 19.99 -2.46
N ASP A 110 1.37 19.43 -3.19
CA ASP A 110 0.92 18.03 -3.17
C ASP A 110 2.07 17.01 -3.30
N VAL A 111 2.65 16.61 -2.17
CA VAL A 111 3.43 15.37 -2.10
C VAL A 111 2.48 14.21 -2.36
N TYR A 112 2.32 13.88 -3.63
CA TYR A 112 1.52 12.75 -4.08
C TYR A 112 2.33 11.48 -3.79
N LEU A 113 2.00 10.82 -2.69
CA LEU A 113 2.49 9.48 -2.43
C LEU A 113 1.78 8.54 -3.41
N PRO A 114 2.51 7.89 -4.33
CA PRO A 114 1.88 6.96 -5.26
C PRO A 114 1.27 5.82 -4.46
N TRP A 115 0.00 5.51 -4.76
CA TRP A 115 -0.77 4.49 -4.05
C TRP A 115 -0.17 3.10 -4.23
N CYS A 116 0.50 2.85 -5.36
CA CYS A 116 1.17 1.59 -5.67
C CYS A 116 2.54 1.87 -6.28
N ARG A 117 3.56 1.09 -5.89
CA ARG A 117 4.88 1.08 -6.52
C ARG A 117 5.24 -0.36 -6.86
N LEU A 118 5.26 -0.69 -8.15
CA LEU A 118 5.67 -2.00 -8.64
C LEU A 118 6.91 -1.84 -9.52
N LYS A 119 7.92 -2.69 -9.31
CA LYS A 119 9.04 -2.79 -10.25
C LYS A 119 8.55 -3.41 -11.56
N GLN A 120 9.07 -2.95 -12.70
CA GLN A 120 8.75 -3.53 -14.01
C GLN A 120 9.06 -5.03 -14.07
N SER A 121 10.06 -5.50 -13.31
CA SER A 121 10.38 -6.92 -13.21
C SER A 121 9.21 -7.78 -12.72
N LEU A 122 8.30 -7.23 -11.91
CA LEU A 122 7.09 -7.94 -11.48
C LEU A 122 6.12 -8.21 -12.63
N VAL A 123 6.11 -7.41 -13.69
CA VAL A 123 5.22 -7.65 -14.85
C VAL A 123 5.54 -8.98 -15.53
N LYS A 124 6.81 -9.43 -15.47
CA LYS A 124 7.24 -10.73 -15.99
C LYS A 124 6.90 -11.89 -15.05
N HIS A 125 6.35 -11.62 -13.87
CA HIS A 125 5.95 -12.65 -12.95
C HIS A 125 4.77 -13.45 -13.54
N THR A 126 4.75 -14.76 -13.28
CA THR A 126 3.72 -15.67 -13.79
C THR A 126 2.29 -15.24 -13.44
N PHE A 127 2.12 -14.41 -12.40
CA PHE A 127 0.84 -13.76 -12.06
C PHE A 127 0.27 -12.91 -13.17
N PHE A 128 1.05 -11.94 -13.62
CA PHE A 128 0.60 -10.99 -14.62
C PHE A 128 0.60 -11.62 -16.01
N ALA A 129 1.50 -12.57 -16.27
CA ALA A 129 1.51 -13.32 -17.53
C ALA A 129 0.34 -14.32 -17.67
N ALA A 130 -0.08 -14.99 -16.58
CA ALA A 130 -1.21 -15.91 -16.62
C ALA A 130 -2.56 -15.20 -16.89
N LEU A 131 -2.66 -13.91 -16.56
CA LEU A 131 -3.85 -13.10 -16.82
C LEU A 131 -3.96 -12.54 -18.25
N GLU A 132 -2.93 -12.67 -19.10
CA GLU A 132 -3.03 -12.28 -20.52
C GLU A 132 -4.14 -13.06 -21.26
N GLY A 133 -4.55 -14.23 -20.76
CA GLY A 133 -5.71 -14.97 -21.27
C GLY A 133 -7.08 -14.47 -20.78
N TYR A 134 -7.14 -13.64 -19.72
CA TYR A 134 -8.39 -13.13 -19.11
C TYR A 134 -8.70 -11.68 -19.50
N ALA A 135 -7.68 -10.90 -19.91
CA ALA A 135 -7.81 -9.47 -20.20
C ALA A 135 -8.15 -9.14 -21.67
N VAL A 136 -8.56 -10.12 -22.47
CA VAL A 136 -9.02 -9.91 -23.85
C VAL A 136 -10.46 -10.41 -23.93
N ASN A 137 -11.41 -9.49 -24.19
CA ASN A 137 -12.77 -9.70 -24.75
C ASN A 137 -13.96 -9.01 -24.04
N ALA A 138 -13.76 -8.09 -23.10
CA ALA A 138 -14.86 -7.16 -22.75
C ALA A 138 -14.87 -5.97 -23.71
N TRP A 139 -15.11 -6.23 -25.00
CA TRP A 139 -15.60 -5.19 -25.91
C TRP A 139 -17.05 -4.87 -25.50
N PRO A 140 -17.47 -3.60 -25.39
CA PRO A 140 -18.86 -3.30 -25.15
C PRO A 140 -19.65 -3.72 -26.40
N LEU A 141 -20.65 -4.57 -26.18
CA LEU A 141 -21.70 -4.88 -27.14
C LEU A 141 -22.30 -3.57 -27.68
N VAL A 142 -22.05 -3.26 -28.95
CA VAL A 142 -22.92 -2.37 -29.73
C VAL A 142 -23.43 -3.18 -30.91
N SER A 143 -24.72 -3.53 -30.82
CA SER A 143 -25.47 -4.20 -31.88
C SER A 143 -25.45 -3.36 -33.14
N THR A 144 -25.09 -3.98 -34.26
CA THR A 144 -25.52 -3.51 -35.57
C THR A 144 -27.04 -3.70 -35.65
N ALA A 145 -27.79 -2.61 -35.57
CA ALA A 145 -29.13 -2.59 -36.12
C ALA A 145 -28.98 -2.35 -37.62
N VAL A 146 -29.42 -3.34 -38.39
CA VAL A 146 -29.73 -3.22 -39.81
C VAL A 146 -30.97 -2.34 -39.91
N ASP A 147 -30.90 -1.31 -40.76
CA ASP A 147 -31.92 -0.97 -41.77
C ASP A 147 -31.24 -0.18 -42.90
#